data_AF-A0A941XHW7-F1
#
_entry.id   AF-A0A941XHW7-F1
#
_cell.length_a   1.000
_cell.length_b   1.000
_cell.length_c   1.000
_cell.angle_alpha   90.00
_cell.angle_beta   90.00
_cell.angle_gamma   90.00
#
_symmetry.space_group_name_H-M   'P 1'
#
loop_
_entity.id
_entity.type
_entity.pdbx_description
1 polymer ?
#
loop_
_entity_poly.entity_id
_entity_poly.type
_entity_poly.pdbx_seq_one_letter_code
_entity_poly.pdbx_strand_id
1 'polypeptide(L)'
;MSLIYKRIIKFFLFLGITSFLFWLVYRDQNWSDLVKALKEDVDYTWIWVAIGMGILSHICRALRWQLLTASMGYRIRLANSFMGVMIGYFANIALPRMGEFTRCGVVSKYEDIPFAKLLGTVVTERVIDMLILLGLTFVVILTQFKQIVFFLEENKGIEDKFLSLFHSGWILFVLAGLLAVCYLVWRLLRHSAFYQRLKGFGKGLKEGILTIKRVRHKGLFIFYSLFIWLLYYLMFYVCFFCFEFTSGLG
;
A
#
# COMPACT_ATOMS: atom_id res chain seq x y z
N MET A 1 -35.12 8.69 5.61
CA MET A 1 -34.30 8.92 4.39
C MET A 1 -33.58 7.61 4.02
N SER A 2 -34.01 6.92 2.96
CA SER A 2 -33.56 5.55 2.70
C SER A 2 -32.04 5.47 2.46
N LEU A 3 -31.41 4.37 2.89
CA LEU A 3 -29.97 4.09 2.74
C LEU A 3 -29.46 4.25 1.30
N ILE A 4 -30.35 4.14 0.31
CA ILE A 4 -30.08 4.29 -1.12
C ILE A 4 -29.82 5.76 -1.47
N TYR A 5 -30.69 6.69 -1.03
CA TYR A 5 -30.50 8.13 -1.29
C TYR A 5 -29.18 8.65 -0.72
N LYS A 6 -28.79 8.21 0.49
CA LYS A 6 -27.49 8.59 1.08
C LYS A 6 -26.30 8.08 0.28
N ARG A 7 -26.40 6.91 -0.38
CA ARG A 7 -25.33 6.40 -1.26
C ARG A 7 -25.27 7.14 -2.58
N ILE A 8 -26.42 7.42 -3.18
CA ILE A 8 -26.52 8.17 -4.44
C ILE A 8 -25.95 9.58 -4.27
N ILE A 9 -26.37 10.29 -3.22
CA ILE A 9 -25.85 11.65 -2.93
C ILE A 9 -24.34 11.62 -2.72
N LYS A 10 -23.81 10.66 -1.93
CA LYS A 10 -22.36 10.52 -1.76
C LYS A 10 -21.65 10.25 -3.07
N PHE A 11 -22.18 9.35 -3.90
CA PHE A 11 -21.59 9.03 -5.20
C PHE A 11 -21.47 10.26 -6.09
N PHE A 12 -22.57 11.01 -6.30
CA PHE A 12 -22.55 12.22 -7.12
C PHE A 12 -21.73 13.35 -6.51
N LEU A 13 -21.69 13.48 -5.18
CA LEU A 13 -20.81 14.43 -4.51
C LEU A 13 -19.33 14.10 -4.76
N PHE A 14 -18.92 12.84 -4.57
CA PHE A 14 -17.55 12.41 -4.84
C PHE A 14 -17.20 12.53 -6.33
N LEU A 15 -18.13 12.20 -7.22
CA LEU A 15 -17.94 12.36 -8.66
C LEU A 15 -17.77 13.83 -9.02
N GLY A 16 -18.62 14.73 -8.50
CA GLY A 16 -18.53 16.17 -8.73
C GLY A 16 -17.22 16.78 -8.21
N ILE A 17 -16.81 16.43 -6.98
CA ILE A 17 -15.51 16.85 -6.42
C ILE A 17 -14.37 16.34 -7.29
N THR A 18 -14.42 15.07 -7.72
CA THR A 18 -13.39 14.48 -8.57
C THR A 18 -13.31 15.21 -9.91
N SER A 19 -14.43 15.37 -10.62
CA SER A 19 -14.48 16.09 -11.89
C SER A 19 -14.01 17.54 -11.76
N PHE A 20 -14.37 18.23 -10.67
CA PHE A 20 -13.91 19.58 -10.39
C PHE A 20 -12.39 19.63 -10.17
N LEU A 21 -11.83 18.70 -9.38
CA LEU A 21 -10.37 18.61 -9.18
C LEU A 21 -9.64 18.28 -10.47
N PHE A 22 -10.15 17.36 -11.28
CA PHE A 22 -9.59 17.06 -12.60
C PHE A 22 -9.63 18.30 -13.50
N TRP A 23 -10.77 18.99 -13.59
CA TRP A 23 -10.84 20.24 -14.34
C TRP A 23 -9.85 21.28 -13.81
N LEU A 24 -9.74 21.45 -12.49
CA LEU A 24 -8.81 22.41 -11.88
C LEU A 24 -7.34 22.10 -12.20
N VAL A 25 -6.96 20.82 -12.24
CA VAL A 25 -5.59 20.39 -12.58
C VAL A 25 -5.30 20.53 -14.08
N TYR A 26 -6.28 20.25 -14.96
CA TYR A 26 -6.04 20.16 -16.41
C TYR A 26 -6.55 21.36 -17.23
N ARG A 27 -7.27 22.33 -16.64
CA ARG A 27 -7.87 23.46 -17.38
C ARG A 27 -6.85 24.32 -18.14
N ASP A 28 -5.63 24.41 -17.63
CA ASP A 28 -4.56 25.25 -18.16
C ASP A 28 -3.58 24.42 -19.03
N GLN A 29 -3.88 23.14 -19.28
CA GLN A 29 -2.98 22.21 -19.98
C GLN A 29 -3.24 22.24 -21.50
N ASN A 30 -2.17 22.41 -22.29
CA ASN A 30 -2.26 22.30 -23.74
C ASN A 30 -2.30 20.83 -24.17
N TRP A 31 -3.45 20.40 -24.69
CA TRP A 31 -3.67 19.03 -25.16
C TRP A 31 -2.77 18.64 -26.33
N SER A 32 -2.41 19.59 -27.21
CA SER A 32 -1.53 19.31 -28.35
C SER A 32 -0.10 18.97 -27.91
N ASP A 33 0.43 19.72 -26.94
CA ASP A 33 1.75 19.48 -26.36
C ASP A 33 1.77 18.15 -25.58
N LEU A 34 0.69 17.83 -24.84
CA LEU A 34 0.57 16.54 -24.15
C LEU A 34 0.62 15.35 -25.12
N VAL A 35 -0.15 15.42 -26.22
CA VAL A 35 -0.17 14.35 -27.22
C VAL A 35 1.17 14.22 -27.94
N LYS A 36 1.84 15.35 -28.21
CA LYS A 36 3.18 15.35 -28.79
C LYS A 36 4.19 14.68 -27.86
N ALA A 37 4.21 15.08 -26.58
CA ALA A 37 5.09 14.49 -25.58
C ALA A 37 4.87 12.97 -25.42
N LEU A 38 3.62 12.52 -25.43
CA LEU A 38 3.30 11.09 -25.37
C LEU A 38 3.78 10.30 -26.60
N LYS A 39 3.84 10.93 -27.78
CA LYS A 39 4.24 10.25 -29.02
C LYS A 39 5.74 10.30 -29.28
N GLU A 40 6.38 11.41 -28.95
CA GLU A 40 7.75 11.73 -29.37
C GLU A 40 8.75 11.62 -28.22
N ASP A 41 8.35 11.88 -26.98
CA ASP A 41 9.26 12.03 -25.84
C ASP A 41 9.24 10.83 -24.88
N VAL A 42 8.44 9.79 -25.17
CA VAL A 42 8.32 8.58 -24.33
C VAL A 42 9.11 7.41 -24.91
N ASP A 43 10.11 6.94 -24.17
CA ASP A 43 10.71 5.63 -24.42
C ASP A 43 9.86 4.53 -23.75
N TYR A 44 9.01 3.89 -24.56
CA TYR A 44 8.14 2.80 -24.14
C TYR A 44 8.88 1.52 -23.75
N THR A 45 10.18 1.40 -24.05
CA THR A 45 11.00 0.24 -23.64
C THR A 45 10.98 0.09 -22.12
N TRP A 46 11.09 1.21 -21.39
CA TRP A 46 11.06 1.23 -19.93
C TRP A 46 9.70 0.84 -19.35
N ILE A 47 8.60 1.13 -20.06
CA ILE A 47 7.26 0.65 -19.69
C ILE A 47 7.21 -0.88 -19.77
N TRP A 48 7.76 -1.49 -20.82
CA TRP A 48 7.82 -2.95 -20.93
C TRP A 48 8.70 -3.57 -19.85
N VAL A 49 9.83 -2.93 -19.50
CA VAL A 49 10.67 -3.35 -18.37
C VAL A 49 9.88 -3.29 -17.06
N ALA A 50 9.14 -2.21 -16.81
CA ALA A 50 8.29 -2.07 -15.63
C ALA A 50 7.19 -3.15 -15.57
N ILE A 51 6.55 -3.47 -16.70
CA ILE A 51 5.57 -4.57 -16.82
C ILE A 51 6.23 -5.91 -16.48
N GLY A 52 7.43 -6.18 -17.01
CA GLY A 52 8.20 -7.39 -16.69
C GLY A 52 8.49 -7.52 -15.20
N MET A 53 8.92 -6.44 -14.54
CA MET A 53 9.12 -6.39 -13.09
C MET A 53 7.82 -6.62 -12.32
N GLY A 54 6.70 -6.06 -12.79
CA GLY A 54 5.36 -6.26 -12.22
C GLY A 54 4.92 -7.73 -12.26
N ILE A 55 5.08 -8.38 -13.42
CA ILE A 55 4.76 -9.81 -13.58
C ILE A 55 5.66 -10.66 -12.67
N LEU A 56 6.97 -10.38 -12.64
CA LEU A 56 7.91 -11.09 -11.78
C LEU A 56 7.54 -10.94 -10.30
N SER A 57 7.10 -9.75 -9.89
CA SER A 57 6.62 -9.49 -8.53
C SER A 57 5.38 -10.35 -8.21
N HIS A 58 4.45 -10.49 -9.16
CA HIS A 58 3.27 -11.34 -8.99
C HIS A 58 3.60 -12.83 -8.92
N ILE A 59 4.59 -13.30 -9.69
CA ILE A 59 5.13 -14.67 -9.58
C ILE A 59 5.73 -14.89 -8.20
N CYS A 60 6.55 -13.96 -7.71
CA CYS A 60 7.13 -14.03 -6.37
C CYS A 60 6.05 -14.04 -5.28
N ARG A 61 4.98 -13.27 -5.46
CA ARG A 61 3.82 -13.28 -4.55
C ARG A 61 3.12 -14.64 -4.54
N ALA A 62 2.96 -15.27 -5.69
CA ALA A 62 2.38 -16.60 -5.81
C ALA A 62 3.26 -17.66 -5.14
N LEU A 63 4.58 -17.63 -5.35
CA LEU A 63 5.55 -18.51 -4.72
C LEU A 63 5.58 -18.34 -3.20
N ARG A 64 5.59 -17.08 -2.73
CA ARG A 64 5.52 -16.76 -1.30
C ARG A 64 4.24 -17.29 -0.67
N TRP A 65 3.11 -17.19 -1.37
CA TRP A 65 1.84 -17.72 -0.86
C TRP A 65 1.84 -19.24 -0.76
N GLN A 66 2.48 -19.96 -1.69
CA GLN A 66 2.66 -21.42 -1.58
C GLN A 66 3.41 -21.80 -0.29
N LEU A 67 4.40 -21.01 0.12
CA LEU A 67 5.11 -21.26 1.38
C LEU A 67 4.19 -21.12 2.60
N LEU A 68 3.27 -20.15 2.58
CA LEU A 68 2.29 -19.95 3.64
C LEU A 68 1.26 -21.09 3.67
N THR A 69 0.70 -21.47 2.52
CA THR A 69 -0.26 -22.59 2.48
C THR A 69 0.40 -23.90 2.90
N ALA A 70 1.64 -24.13 2.48
CA ALA A 70 2.41 -25.33 2.85
C ALA A 70 2.67 -25.41 4.35
N SER A 71 2.84 -24.27 5.04
CA SER A 71 2.99 -24.23 6.50
C SER A 71 1.73 -24.65 7.27
N MET A 72 0.57 -24.64 6.60
CA MET A 72 -0.70 -25.15 7.12
C MET A 72 -1.02 -26.58 6.66
N GLY A 73 -0.11 -27.24 5.94
CA GLY A 73 -0.30 -28.59 5.42
C GLY A 73 -0.87 -28.65 3.99
N TYR A 74 -1.12 -27.52 3.33
CA TYR A 74 -1.72 -27.48 1.99
C TYR A 74 -0.71 -27.06 0.91
N ARG A 75 -0.52 -27.91 -0.11
CA ARG A 75 0.35 -27.61 -1.25
C ARG A 75 -0.50 -27.24 -2.46
N ILE A 76 -0.48 -25.97 -2.85
CA ILE A 76 -1.13 -25.49 -4.07
C ILE A 76 -0.15 -25.53 -5.24
N ARG A 77 -0.63 -25.70 -6.47
CA ARG A 77 0.19 -25.59 -7.69
C ARG A 77 0.57 -24.13 -7.96
N LEU A 78 1.74 -23.88 -8.52
CA LEU A 78 2.21 -22.52 -8.80
C LEU A 78 1.28 -21.81 -9.80
N ALA A 79 0.84 -22.52 -10.85
CA ALA A 79 -0.10 -22.00 -11.82
C ALA A 79 -1.40 -21.52 -11.17
N ASN A 80 -1.98 -22.32 -10.27
CA ASN A 80 -3.22 -21.96 -9.57
C ASN A 80 -3.00 -20.82 -8.56
N SER A 81 -1.87 -20.81 -7.85
CA SER A 81 -1.47 -19.71 -6.98
C SER A 81 -1.35 -18.40 -7.75
N PHE A 82 -0.65 -18.42 -8.89
CA PHE A 82 -0.41 -17.26 -9.74
C PHE A 82 -1.70 -16.77 -10.42
N MET A 83 -2.49 -17.67 -11.01
CA MET A 83 -3.79 -17.33 -11.59
C MET A 83 -4.75 -16.78 -10.52
N GLY A 84 -4.74 -17.33 -9.30
CA GLY A 84 -5.50 -16.80 -8.18
C GLY A 84 -5.08 -15.36 -7.83
N VAL A 85 -3.78 -15.07 -7.81
CA VAL A 85 -3.25 -13.70 -7.63
C VAL A 85 -3.72 -12.77 -8.76
N MET A 86 -3.60 -13.20 -10.02
CA MET A 86 -4.02 -12.41 -11.17
C MET A 86 -5.51 -12.11 -11.20
N ILE A 87 -6.35 -13.13 -10.94
CA ILE A 87 -7.81 -12.95 -10.81
C ILE A 87 -8.14 -12.02 -9.65
N GLY A 88 -7.39 -12.10 -8.54
CA GLY A 88 -7.53 -11.17 -7.44
C GLY A 88 -7.27 -9.72 -7.86
N TYR A 89 -6.19 -9.46 -8.59
CA TYR A 89 -5.92 -8.11 -9.13
C TYR A 89 -6.97 -7.66 -10.13
N PHE A 90 -7.42 -8.54 -11.02
CA PHE A 90 -8.50 -8.24 -11.97
C PHE A 90 -9.81 -7.88 -11.25
N ALA A 91 -10.19 -8.64 -10.21
CA ALA A 91 -11.37 -8.35 -9.41
C ALA A 91 -11.28 -7.00 -8.69
N ASN A 92 -10.08 -6.57 -8.30
CA ASN A 92 -9.86 -5.24 -7.71
C ASN A 92 -10.09 -4.08 -8.68
N ILE A 93 -9.98 -4.30 -10.00
CA ILE A 93 -10.34 -3.30 -11.02
C ILE A 93 -11.87 -3.12 -11.06
N ALA A 94 -12.61 -4.22 -10.98
CA ALA A 94 -14.07 -4.17 -11.01
C ALA A 94 -14.67 -3.64 -9.70
N LEU A 95 -14.18 -4.14 -8.56
CA LEU A 95 -14.67 -3.78 -7.24
C LEU A 95 -13.52 -3.61 -6.25
N PRO A 96 -13.38 -2.44 -5.61
CA PRO A 96 -12.28 -2.20 -4.70
C PRO A 96 -12.32 -3.19 -3.52
N ARG A 97 -11.16 -3.79 -3.21
CA ARG A 97 -10.94 -4.69 -2.06
C ARG A 97 -11.63 -6.06 -2.14
N MET A 98 -12.17 -6.42 -3.31
CA MET A 98 -12.75 -7.77 -3.53
C MET A 98 -11.70 -8.81 -3.89
N GLY A 99 -10.54 -8.40 -4.37
CA GLY A 99 -9.53 -9.28 -4.95
C GLY A 99 -9.03 -10.38 -4.03
N GLU A 100 -8.82 -10.08 -2.75
CA GLU A 100 -8.36 -11.04 -1.75
C GLU A 100 -9.36 -12.18 -1.52
N PHE A 101 -10.66 -11.84 -1.49
CA PHE A 101 -11.74 -12.81 -1.33
C PHE A 101 -11.87 -13.65 -2.61
N THR A 102 -11.85 -13.02 -3.79
CA THR A 102 -11.96 -13.74 -5.06
C THR A 102 -10.80 -14.70 -5.29
N ARG A 103 -9.55 -14.27 -5.03
CA ARG A 103 -8.35 -15.13 -5.08
C ARG A 103 -8.51 -16.37 -4.22
N CYS A 104 -8.92 -16.18 -2.96
CA CYS A 104 -9.11 -17.30 -2.04
C CYS A 104 -10.25 -18.21 -2.48
N GLY A 105 -11.35 -17.67 -3.02
CA GLY A 105 -12.49 -18.45 -3.50
C GLY A 105 -12.14 -19.33 -4.70
N VAL A 106 -11.44 -18.77 -5.68
CA VAL A 106 -10.98 -19.52 -6.86
C VAL A 106 -10.03 -20.64 -6.44
N VAL A 107 -8.98 -20.33 -5.67
CA VAL A 107 -8.00 -21.34 -5.25
C VAL A 107 -8.63 -22.38 -4.33
N SER A 108 -9.57 -21.99 -3.47
CA SER A 108 -10.33 -22.92 -2.63
C SER A 108 -11.04 -23.99 -3.47
N LYS A 109 -11.66 -23.59 -4.59
CA LYS A 109 -12.36 -24.50 -5.51
C LYS A 109 -11.41 -25.40 -6.30
N TYR A 110 -10.28 -24.87 -6.80
CA TYR A 110 -9.37 -25.63 -7.67
C TYR A 110 -8.38 -26.54 -6.91
N GLU A 111 -8.05 -26.20 -5.67
CA GLU A 111 -7.07 -26.94 -4.85
C GLU A 111 -7.71 -27.70 -3.68
N ASP A 112 -9.04 -27.66 -3.56
CA ASP A 112 -9.82 -28.29 -2.48
C ASP A 112 -9.33 -27.91 -1.06
N ILE A 113 -9.13 -26.62 -0.84
CA ILE A 113 -8.65 -26.07 0.44
C ILE A 113 -9.76 -25.23 1.08
N PRO A 114 -10.03 -25.38 2.39
CA PRO A 114 -11.01 -24.54 3.06
C PRO A 114 -10.73 -23.04 2.90
N PHE A 115 -11.71 -22.31 2.38
CA PHE A 115 -11.62 -20.86 2.12
C PHE A 115 -11.09 -20.06 3.32
N ALA A 116 -11.59 -20.36 4.53
CA ALA A 116 -11.17 -19.68 5.76
C ALA A 116 -9.68 -19.82 6.06
N LYS A 117 -9.06 -20.96 5.70
CA LYS A 117 -7.61 -21.19 5.87
C LYS A 117 -6.81 -20.34 4.87
N LEU A 118 -7.22 -20.33 3.61
CA LEU A 118 -6.60 -19.47 2.58
C LEU A 118 -6.71 -17.99 2.97
N LEU A 119 -7.89 -17.54 3.39
CA LEU A 119 -8.08 -16.16 3.83
C LEU A 119 -7.18 -15.80 5.03
N GLY A 120 -7.02 -16.71 6.00
CA GLY A 120 -6.08 -16.53 7.12
C GLY A 120 -4.62 -16.35 6.68
N THR A 121 -4.18 -17.07 5.64
CA THR A 121 -2.83 -16.85 5.09
C THR A 121 -2.68 -15.52 4.39
N VAL A 122 -3.72 -15.03 3.70
CA VAL A 122 -3.69 -13.72 3.05
C VAL A 122 -3.64 -12.61 4.10
N VAL A 123 -4.38 -12.72 5.21
CA VAL A 123 -4.27 -11.77 6.33
C VAL A 123 -2.84 -11.74 6.87
N THR A 124 -2.22 -12.90 7.04
CA THR A 124 -0.82 -13.01 7.47
C THR A 124 0.13 -12.35 6.48
N GLU A 125 -0.06 -12.58 5.18
CA GLU A 125 0.69 -11.91 4.10
C GLU A 125 0.60 -10.38 4.24
N ARG A 126 -0.60 -9.83 4.49
CA ARG A 126 -0.82 -8.39 4.65
C ARG A 126 -0.15 -7.82 5.90
N VAL A 127 -0.19 -8.52 7.02
CA VAL A 127 0.52 -8.12 8.24
C VAL A 127 2.00 -7.98 7.97
N ILE A 128 2.59 -8.94 7.24
CA ILE A 128 4.02 -8.95 6.94
C ILE A 128 4.36 -7.82 5.97
N ASP A 129 3.55 -7.60 4.93
CA ASP A 129 3.73 -6.48 4.00
C ASP A 129 3.65 -5.13 4.74
N MET A 130 2.74 -4.98 5.71
CA MET A 130 2.64 -3.77 6.54
C MET A 130 3.89 -3.55 7.41
N LEU A 131 4.43 -4.60 8.01
CA LEU A 131 5.66 -4.51 8.83
C LEU A 131 6.85 -4.08 7.98
N ILE A 132 6.99 -4.64 6.76
CA ILE A 132 8.05 -4.26 5.83
C ILE A 132 7.88 -2.81 5.39
N LEU A 133 6.66 -2.39 5.02
CA LEU A 133 6.36 -1.01 4.66
C LEU A 133 6.75 -0.05 5.79
N LEU A 134 6.34 -0.33 7.03
CA LEU A 134 6.70 0.51 8.18
C LEU A 134 8.22 0.59 8.39
N GLY A 135 8.93 -0.54 8.22
CA GLY A 135 10.39 -0.58 8.29
C GLY A 135 11.05 0.26 7.19
N LEU A 136 10.60 0.13 5.94
CA LEU A 136 11.09 0.92 4.81
C LEU A 136 10.81 2.42 5.01
N THR A 137 9.60 2.78 5.43
CA THR A 137 9.24 4.18 5.74
C THR A 137 10.16 4.76 6.81
N PHE A 138 10.45 3.99 7.87
CA PHE A 138 11.37 4.44 8.92
C PHE A 138 12.79 4.67 8.38
N VAL A 139 13.31 3.76 7.54
CA VAL A 139 14.61 3.93 6.89
C VAL A 139 14.63 5.16 5.99
N VAL A 140 13.58 5.40 5.21
CA VAL A 140 13.46 6.59 4.35
C VAL A 140 13.48 7.87 5.20
N ILE A 141 12.72 7.93 6.29
CA ILE A 141 12.69 9.11 7.17
C ILE A 141 14.08 9.39 7.76
N LEU A 142 14.80 8.36 8.22
CA LEU A 142 16.14 8.54 8.79
C LEU A 142 17.17 8.99 7.75
N THR A 143 17.10 8.43 6.54
CA THR A 143 18.10 8.71 5.48
C THR A 143 17.82 10.02 4.75
N GLN A 144 16.55 10.37 4.54
CA GLN A 144 16.13 11.57 3.81
C GLN A 144 15.77 12.75 4.73
N PHE A 145 16.13 12.68 6.00
CA PHE A 145 15.84 13.76 6.95
C PHE A 145 16.45 15.10 6.52
N LYS A 146 17.64 15.07 5.91
CA LYS A 146 18.32 16.27 5.41
C LYS A 146 17.54 16.96 4.29
N GLN A 147 16.91 16.20 3.41
CA GLN A 147 16.09 16.72 2.31
C GLN A 147 14.83 17.40 2.85
N ILE A 148 14.26 16.86 3.94
CA ILE A 148 13.14 17.51 4.64
C ILE A 148 13.60 18.86 5.22
N VAL A 149 14.78 18.91 5.85
CA VAL A 149 15.34 20.16 6.39
C VAL A 149 15.62 21.16 5.28
N PHE A 150 16.28 20.75 4.19
CA PHE A 150 16.56 21.60 3.04
C PHE A 150 15.27 22.15 2.41
N PHE A 151 14.24 21.31 2.24
CA PHE A 151 12.93 21.76 1.76
C PHE A 151 12.31 22.83 2.66
N LEU A 152 12.45 22.70 3.98
CA LEU A 152 11.97 23.71 4.92
C LEU A 152 12.76 25.02 4.77
N GLU A 153 14.09 24.97 4.76
CA GLU A 153 14.98 26.13 4.60
C GLU A 153 14.72 26.92 3.30
N GLU A 154 14.45 26.20 2.19
CA GLU A 154 14.17 26.82 0.90
C GLU A 154 12.75 27.42 0.85
N ASN A 155 11.84 26.93 1.69
CA ASN A 155 10.47 27.42 1.83
C ASN A 155 10.28 28.18 3.13
N LYS A 156 10.95 29.33 3.27
CA LYS A 156 10.96 30.17 4.50
C LYS A 156 9.59 30.46 5.10
N GLY A 157 8.54 30.61 4.28
CA GLY A 157 7.17 30.80 4.79
C GLY A 157 6.56 29.57 5.49
N ILE A 158 7.07 28.37 5.21
CA ILE A 158 6.78 27.11 5.91
C ILE A 158 7.73 26.96 7.10
N GLU A 159 9.03 27.28 6.91
CA GLU A 159 10.05 27.28 7.97
C GLU A 159 9.65 28.15 9.16
N ASP A 160 9.28 29.41 8.93
CA ASP A 160 8.88 30.36 9.97
C ASP A 160 7.62 29.89 10.70
N LYS A 161 6.69 29.23 10.00
CA LYS A 161 5.50 28.59 10.60
C LYS A 161 5.88 27.36 11.41
N PHE A 162 6.82 26.56 10.93
CA PHE A 162 7.35 25.38 11.63
C PHE A 162 8.10 25.80 12.90
N LEU A 163 9.06 26.73 12.80
CA LEU A 163 9.85 27.24 13.91
C LEU A 163 8.99 28.00 14.92
N SER A 164 8.02 28.81 14.49
CA SER A 164 7.08 29.46 15.42
C SER A 164 6.18 28.46 16.15
N LEU A 165 5.82 27.33 15.53
CA LEU A 165 5.17 26.22 16.23
C LEU A 165 6.10 25.64 17.32
N PHE A 166 7.39 25.41 17.02
CA PHE A 166 8.38 24.85 17.95
C PHE A 166 8.89 25.80 19.05
N HIS A 167 8.97 27.11 18.80
CA HIS A 167 9.41 28.13 19.77
C HIS A 167 8.27 28.71 20.60
N SER A 168 7.01 28.52 20.21
CA SER A 168 5.91 28.91 21.08
C SER A 168 5.92 28.05 22.34
N GLY A 169 5.87 28.67 23.53
CA GLY A 169 5.64 27.95 24.80
C GLY A 169 4.37 27.10 24.80
N TRP A 170 3.50 27.35 23.81
CA TRP A 170 2.33 26.56 23.46
C TRP A 170 2.64 25.13 23.02
N ILE A 171 3.84 24.82 22.50
CA ILE A 171 4.13 23.47 22.02
C ILE A 171 4.16 22.45 23.15
N LEU A 172 4.60 22.83 24.35
CA LEU A 172 4.52 21.99 25.54
C LEU A 172 3.07 21.77 25.97
N PHE A 173 2.21 22.78 25.86
CA PHE A 173 0.77 22.64 26.10
C PHE A 173 0.06 21.82 25.02
N VAL A 174 0.49 21.91 23.77
CA VAL A 174 -0.03 21.11 22.64
C VAL A 174 0.46 19.66 22.77
N LEU A 175 1.71 19.40 23.14
CA LEU A 175 2.23 18.06 23.40
C LEU A 175 1.58 17.44 24.63
N ALA A 176 1.49 18.17 25.74
CA ALA A 176 0.79 17.72 26.94
C ALA A 176 -0.71 17.51 26.65
N GLY A 177 -1.32 18.39 25.85
CA GLY A 177 -2.69 18.26 25.36
C GLY A 177 -2.88 17.06 24.43
N LEU A 178 -1.95 16.80 23.51
CA LEU A 178 -1.94 15.63 22.63
C LEU A 178 -1.78 14.36 23.43
N LEU A 179 -0.86 14.32 24.40
CA LEU A 179 -0.67 13.18 25.29
C LEU A 179 -1.88 12.96 26.19
N ALA A 180 -2.48 14.03 26.73
CA ALA A 180 -3.70 13.97 27.51
C ALA A 180 -4.88 13.50 26.65
N VAL A 181 -5.03 14.00 25.42
CA VAL A 181 -6.04 13.57 24.45
C VAL A 181 -5.79 12.13 24.03
N CYS A 182 -4.56 11.72 23.71
CA CYS A 182 -4.22 10.33 23.41
C CYS A 182 -4.51 9.41 24.60
N TYR A 183 -4.22 9.85 25.83
CA TYR A 183 -4.56 9.11 27.06
C TYR A 183 -6.06 9.05 27.30
N LEU A 184 -6.79 10.15 27.10
CA LEU A 184 -8.24 10.25 27.28
C LEU A 184 -8.96 9.44 26.21
N VAL A 185 -8.54 9.56 24.96
CA VAL A 185 -8.96 8.75 23.81
C VAL A 185 -8.64 7.29 24.08
N TRP A 186 -7.45 6.94 24.57
CA TRP A 186 -7.13 5.56 24.95
C TRP A 186 -8.02 5.06 26.08
N ARG A 187 -8.29 5.87 27.11
CA ARG A 187 -9.16 5.54 28.26
C ARG A 187 -10.64 5.38 27.85
N LEU A 188 -11.16 6.28 27.03
CA LEU A 188 -12.52 6.26 26.49
C LEU A 188 -12.70 5.13 25.48
N LEU A 189 -11.70 4.91 24.63
CA LEU A 189 -11.75 3.85 23.64
C LEU A 189 -11.52 2.47 24.25
N ARG A 190 -10.85 2.32 25.41
CA ARG A 190 -10.59 1.04 26.11
C ARG A 190 -11.84 0.18 26.33
N HIS A 191 -13.01 0.81 26.49
CA HIS A 191 -14.30 0.13 26.63
C HIS A 191 -15.16 0.14 25.35
N SER A 192 -14.71 0.82 24.30
CA SER A 192 -15.42 0.92 23.03
C SER A 192 -15.16 -0.27 22.10
N ALA A 193 -16.05 -0.47 21.12
CA ALA A 193 -15.84 -1.41 20.02
C ALA A 193 -14.53 -1.17 19.24
N PHE A 194 -13.98 0.05 19.28
CA PHE A 194 -12.71 0.38 18.64
C PHE A 194 -11.51 -0.26 19.35
N TYR A 195 -11.46 -0.30 20.68
CA TYR A 195 -10.37 -0.99 21.38
C TYR A 195 -10.45 -2.50 21.21
N GLN A 196 -11.64 -3.07 21.14
CA GLN A 196 -11.78 -4.49 20.79
C GLN A 196 -11.26 -4.78 19.37
N ARG A 197 -11.51 -3.88 18.41
CA ARG A 197 -10.92 -3.95 17.06
C ARG A 197 -9.40 -3.78 17.09
N LEU A 198 -8.86 -2.85 17.87
CA LEU A 198 -7.42 -2.59 17.98
C LEU A 198 -6.69 -3.77 18.65
N LYS A 199 -7.28 -4.35 19.70
CA LYS A 199 -6.80 -5.58 20.34
C LYS A 199 -6.88 -6.76 19.36
N GLY A 200 -7.94 -6.85 18.58
CA GLY A 200 -8.09 -7.82 17.49
C GLY A 200 -7.00 -7.67 16.43
N PHE A 201 -6.70 -6.44 16.01
CA PHE A 201 -5.61 -6.11 15.09
C PHE A 201 -4.25 -6.51 15.67
N GLY A 202 -3.96 -6.17 16.93
CA GLY A 202 -2.72 -6.56 17.61
C GLY A 202 -2.56 -8.08 17.75
N LYS A 203 -3.66 -8.80 18.02
CA LYS A 203 -3.68 -10.27 18.02
C LYS A 203 -3.38 -10.83 16.63
N GLY A 204 -4.00 -10.28 15.58
CA GLY A 204 -3.74 -10.65 14.18
C GLY A 204 -2.29 -10.37 13.77
N LEU A 205 -1.71 -9.26 14.21
CA LEU A 205 -0.29 -8.93 13.99
C LEU A 205 0.62 -9.99 14.62
N LYS A 206 0.36 -10.34 15.89
CA LYS A 206 1.10 -11.38 16.63
C LYS A 206 0.97 -12.75 15.94
N GLU A 207 -0.23 -13.13 15.51
CA GLU A 207 -0.49 -14.38 14.78
C GLU A 207 0.22 -14.40 13.42
N GLY A 208 0.24 -13.28 12.69
CA GLY A 208 0.97 -13.15 11.43
C GLY A 208 2.48 -13.39 11.62
N ILE A 209 3.08 -12.74 12.63
CA ILE A 209 4.50 -12.93 12.97
C ILE A 209 4.78 -14.38 13.41
N LEU A 210 3.92 -14.96 14.25
CA LEU A 210 4.05 -16.35 14.71
C LEU A 210 3.95 -17.37 13.56
N THR A 211 3.20 -17.05 12.51
CA THR A 211 3.07 -17.93 11.33
C THR A 211 4.38 -18.02 10.55
N ILE A 212 5.18 -16.94 10.50
CA ILE A 212 6.53 -16.99 9.90
C ILE A 212 7.40 -18.06 10.58
N LYS A 213 7.26 -18.24 11.90
CA LYS A 213 8.00 -19.28 12.63
C LYS A 213 7.65 -20.70 12.16
N ARG A 214 6.44 -20.91 11.63
CA ARG A 214 5.92 -22.19 11.12
C ARG A 214 6.25 -22.44 9.65
N VAL A 215 6.72 -21.44 8.92
CA VAL A 215 7.15 -21.61 7.52
C VAL A 215 8.44 -22.44 7.49
N ARG A 216 8.44 -23.54 6.72
CA ARG A 216 9.58 -24.46 6.60
C ARG A 216 10.82 -23.76 6.03
N HIS A 217 10.65 -22.98 4.96
CA HIS A 217 11.73 -22.27 4.27
C HIS A 217 11.68 -20.76 4.57
N LYS A 218 12.08 -20.38 5.79
CA LYS A 218 12.02 -18.99 6.28
C LYS A 218 12.86 -18.03 5.44
N GLY A 219 14.08 -18.43 5.09
CA GLY A 219 14.97 -17.61 4.26
C GLY A 219 14.35 -17.28 2.90
N LEU A 220 13.75 -18.28 2.25
CA LEU A 220 13.07 -18.09 0.97
C LEU A 220 11.83 -17.19 1.09
N PHE A 221 11.08 -17.30 2.19
CA PHE A 221 9.94 -16.44 2.48
C PHE A 221 10.34 -14.97 2.67
N ILE A 222 11.43 -14.73 3.41
CA ILE A 222 11.98 -13.38 3.61
C ILE A 222 12.52 -12.83 2.29
N PHE A 223 13.26 -13.65 1.53
CA PHE A 223 13.76 -13.29 0.20
C PHE A 223 12.62 -12.83 -0.70
N TYR A 224 11.57 -13.64 -0.90
CA TYR A 224 10.44 -13.22 -1.72
C TYR A 224 9.76 -11.96 -1.19
N SER A 225 9.63 -11.83 0.13
CA SER A 225 9.02 -10.63 0.72
C SER A 225 9.82 -9.36 0.38
N LEU A 226 11.14 -9.36 0.59
CA LEU A 226 11.99 -8.21 0.27
C LEU A 226 12.09 -7.98 -1.24
N PHE A 227 12.19 -9.06 -2.03
CA PHE A 227 12.31 -8.98 -3.47
C PHE A 227 11.05 -8.42 -4.14
N ILE A 228 9.86 -8.74 -3.62
CA ILE A 228 8.60 -8.10 -4.05
C ILE A 228 8.65 -6.58 -3.85
N TRP A 229 9.11 -6.11 -2.69
CA TRP A 229 9.25 -4.68 -2.41
C TRP A 229 10.32 -4.01 -3.27
N LEU A 230 11.45 -4.68 -3.50
CA LEU A 230 12.47 -4.23 -4.43
C LEU A 230 11.90 -4.07 -5.84
N LEU A 231 11.16 -5.06 -6.33
CA LEU A 231 10.52 -4.99 -7.65
C LEU A 231 9.47 -3.88 -7.72
N TYR A 232 8.72 -3.63 -6.65
CA TYR A 232 7.80 -2.48 -6.60
C TYR A 232 8.54 -1.16 -6.69
N TYR A 233 9.65 -1.00 -5.95
CA TYR A 233 10.49 0.18 -6.07
C TYR A 233 11.06 0.31 -7.49
N LEU A 234 11.65 -0.74 -8.04
CA LEU A 234 12.25 -0.74 -9.37
C LEU A 234 11.23 -0.44 -10.47
N MET A 235 10.00 -0.93 -10.34
CA MET A 235 8.92 -0.64 -11.29
C MET A 235 8.61 0.85 -11.36
N PHE A 236 8.71 1.59 -10.26
CA PHE A 236 8.59 3.06 -10.26
C PHE A 236 9.89 3.73 -10.72
N TYR A 237 11.03 3.24 -10.26
CA TYR A 237 12.36 3.75 -10.60
C TYR A 237 12.60 3.77 -12.10
N VAL A 238 12.35 2.66 -12.79
CA VAL A 238 12.60 2.56 -14.24
C VAL A 238 11.70 3.48 -15.06
N CYS A 239 10.54 3.88 -14.53
CA CYS A 239 9.66 4.81 -15.20
C CYS A 239 10.22 6.23 -15.26
N PHE A 240 11.21 6.60 -14.44
CA PHE A 240 11.90 7.89 -14.58
C PHE A 240 12.70 7.97 -15.89
N PHE A 241 13.11 6.83 -16.46
CA PHE A 241 13.81 6.80 -17.74
C PHE A 241 12.87 6.82 -18.96
N CYS A 242 11.54 6.79 -18.75
CA CYS A 242 10.58 6.94 -19.84
C CYS A 242 10.68 8.31 -20.51
N PHE A 243 11.10 9.35 -19.79
CA PHE A 243 11.26 10.69 -20.33
C PHE A 243 12.67 11.23 -20.08
N GLU A 244 13.23 11.92 -21.06
CA GLU A 244 14.56 12.52 -20.95
C GLU A 244 14.64 13.51 -19.78
N PHE A 245 13.61 14.35 -19.61
CA PHE A 245 13.55 15.35 -18.54
C PHE A 245 13.41 14.75 -17.13
N THR A 246 12.98 13.49 -17.00
CA THR A 246 12.93 12.79 -15.70
C THR A 246 14.09 11.82 -15.49
N SER A 247 14.88 11.53 -16.52
CA SER A 247 15.95 10.51 -16.47
C SER A 247 17.03 10.82 -15.42
N GLY A 248 17.31 12.10 -15.16
CA GLY A 248 18.25 12.54 -14.13
C GLY A 248 17.73 12.44 -12.69
N LEU A 249 16.45 12.12 -12.49
CA LEU A 249 15.82 11.94 -11.17
C LEU A 249 15.80 10.48 -10.72
N GLY A 250 16.16 9.55 -11.61
CA GLY A 250 16.19 8.10 -11.38
C GLY A 250 17.23 7.71 -10.35
#